data_AF-A0A2K5LAP2-F1
#
_entry.id   AF-A0A2K5LAP2-F1
#
_cell.length_a   1.000
_cell.length_b   1.000
_cell.length_c   1.000
_cell.angle_alpha   90.00
_cell.angle_beta   90.00
_cell.angle_gamma   90.00
#
_symmetry.space_group_name_H-M   'P 1'
#
loop_
_entity.id
_entity.type
_entity.pdbx_description
1 polymer ?
#
loop_
_entity_poly.entity_id
_entity_poly.type
_entity_poly.pdbx_seq_one_letter_code
_entity_poly.pdbx_strand_id
1 'polypeptide(L)'
;MKPTSGPEEARRPASDIRVFASNCSMHGLGHVFGPGSLSLRRGMWAAAVVLSVATFLYQVAERVRYYREFHHQTALDERESHRLVFPAVTLCNINPLRRSRLTPNDLHWAGSALLGLDPAEHPAFLRALGRPPAPPGFMPSPTFDMAQLYARAGHSLDDMLLDCRFRGEPCGPENFTTIFTRMGKCYTFNSGADGAELLTTTRGGMGNGLDIMLDVQQEEYLPVWRDNEETPFEVGIRVQIHSQEEPPIIDQLGLGVSPGYQTFVSCQQQQLSFLPPPWGDCSSASLNPNYEPEPSDPLSSPSPSLPYTLMGCRLACETRYVARKCGCRMMYMPGEGHLPRTRRRPVQELCPPGQGSPTSHAMLRKDSCACPNPCASTRYAKELSMVRIPSRAAARFLARKLNRSEAYIAENVLALDIFFEALNYETVEQKKAYEMSELLGDIGGQMGLFIGASLLTILEILDYLCEVFRDKVLGYFWNRRHSQRHSSTSLLQEGLGSHRTQVPHLSLGPRPPTPPCAVTKTLSASHRTCYLVTRL
;
A
#
# COMPACT_ATOMS: atom_id res chain seq x y z
N MET A 1 -11.53 -59.83 72.97
CA MET A 1 -10.55 -59.55 71.89
C MET A 1 -10.97 -60.28 70.61
N LYS A 2 -11.52 -59.53 69.66
CA LYS A 2 -11.65 -59.83 68.21
C LYS A 2 -11.94 -58.49 67.52
N PRO A 3 -11.54 -58.30 66.26
CA PRO A 3 -10.78 -57.13 65.85
C PRO A 3 -11.63 -56.10 65.11
N THR A 4 -11.19 -54.84 65.23
CA THR A 4 -11.54 -53.69 64.39
C THR A 4 -11.10 -53.93 62.94
N SER A 5 -12.06 -54.00 62.02
CA SER A 5 -11.81 -53.89 60.57
C SER A 5 -11.74 -52.41 60.18
N GLY A 6 -10.66 -52.05 59.47
CA GLY A 6 -10.27 -50.70 59.10
C GLY A 6 -11.20 -49.99 58.10
N PRO A 7 -10.89 -48.71 57.79
CA PRO A 7 -11.74 -47.86 56.98
C PRO A 7 -11.80 -48.38 55.55
N GLU A 8 -13.01 -48.65 55.08
CA GLU A 8 -13.30 -48.94 53.69
C GLU A 8 -12.94 -47.70 52.86
N GLU A 9 -11.90 -47.82 52.04
CA GLU A 9 -11.41 -46.80 51.14
C GLU A 9 -12.53 -46.46 50.15
N ALA A 10 -13.21 -45.34 50.40
CA ALA A 10 -14.34 -44.88 49.62
C ALA A 10 -13.94 -44.77 48.14
N ARG A 11 -14.50 -45.66 47.30
CA ARG A 11 -14.57 -45.47 45.86
C ARG A 11 -15.10 -44.06 45.61
N ARG A 12 -14.25 -43.19 45.05
CA ARG A 12 -14.66 -41.85 44.60
C ARG A 12 -15.90 -42.02 43.72
N PRO A 13 -17.06 -41.41 44.08
CA PRO A 13 -18.26 -41.55 43.29
C PRO A 13 -17.97 -41.00 41.89
N ALA A 14 -18.43 -41.72 40.87
CA ALA A 14 -18.39 -41.25 39.49
C ALA A 14 -18.97 -39.84 39.45
N SER A 15 -18.32 -38.95 38.69
CA SER A 15 -18.72 -37.55 38.46
C SER A 15 -20.22 -37.46 38.12
N ASP A 16 -21.06 -37.25 39.15
CA ASP A 16 -22.50 -37.17 38.99
C ASP A 16 -22.86 -35.77 38.49
N ILE A 17 -23.43 -35.72 37.29
CA ILE A 17 -23.84 -34.49 36.62
C ILE A 17 -24.78 -33.65 37.49
N ARG A 18 -25.52 -34.26 38.42
CA ARG A 18 -26.40 -33.54 39.36
C ARG A 18 -25.62 -32.75 40.41
N VAL A 19 -24.51 -33.31 40.90
CA VAL A 19 -23.63 -32.66 41.88
C VAL A 19 -22.84 -31.52 41.24
N PHE A 20 -22.39 -31.72 39.99
CA PHE A 20 -21.78 -30.65 39.22
C PHE A 20 -22.79 -29.52 38.90
N ALA A 21 -23.98 -29.88 38.42
CA ALA A 21 -25.01 -28.90 38.07
C ALA A 21 -25.54 -28.07 39.25
N SER A 22 -25.48 -28.60 40.47
CA SER A 22 -25.83 -27.85 41.68
C SER A 22 -24.73 -26.89 42.15
N ASN A 23 -23.47 -27.16 41.80
CA ASN A 23 -22.31 -26.39 42.25
C ASN A 23 -21.75 -25.45 41.17
N CYS A 24 -22.19 -25.60 39.92
CA CYS A 24 -21.75 -24.78 38.81
C CYS A 24 -22.29 -23.35 38.94
N SER A 25 -21.43 -22.38 38.63
CA SER A 25 -21.77 -20.95 38.61
C SER A 25 -22.75 -20.55 37.48
N MET A 26 -23.10 -21.47 36.58
CA MET A 26 -24.04 -21.21 35.48
C MET A 26 -25.48 -21.07 35.97
N HIS A 27 -26.13 -19.94 35.64
CA HIS A 27 -27.51 -19.70 36.05
C HIS A 27 -28.48 -20.69 35.41
N GLY A 28 -29.46 -21.17 36.18
CA GLY A 28 -30.51 -22.06 35.71
C GLY A 28 -30.15 -23.55 35.66
N LEU A 29 -28.86 -23.93 35.65
CA LEU A 29 -28.44 -25.33 35.58
C LEU A 29 -28.89 -26.15 36.81
N GLY A 30 -28.76 -25.57 38.00
CA GLY A 30 -29.24 -26.18 39.25
C GLY A 30 -30.76 -26.37 39.33
N HIS A 31 -31.55 -25.54 38.62
CA HIS A 31 -33.01 -25.69 38.55
C HIS A 31 -33.45 -26.78 37.56
N VAL A 32 -32.62 -27.09 36.56
CA VAL A 32 -32.86 -28.17 35.58
C VAL A 32 -32.53 -29.53 36.19
N PHE A 33 -31.43 -29.65 36.93
CA PHE A 33 -30.90 -30.94 37.44
C PHE A 33 -31.21 -31.22 38.92
N GLY A 34 -32.11 -30.48 39.56
CA GLY A 34 -32.48 -30.69 40.97
C GLY A 34 -33.06 -32.08 41.30
N PRO A 35 -33.04 -32.52 42.57
CA PRO A 35 -33.57 -33.82 43.00
C PRO A 35 -35.12 -33.90 42.87
N GLY A 36 -35.67 -34.97 42.27
CA GLY A 36 -37.14 -35.20 42.14
C GLY A 36 -37.64 -35.59 40.73
N SER A 37 -38.96 -35.76 40.55
CA SER A 37 -39.62 -36.17 39.30
C SER A 37 -39.74 -35.04 38.25
N LEU A 38 -40.03 -35.39 36.98
CA LEU A 38 -40.26 -34.42 35.90
C LEU A 38 -41.49 -33.55 36.21
N SER A 39 -41.27 -32.26 36.47
CA SER A 39 -42.31 -31.27 36.73
C SER A 39 -42.39 -30.24 35.62
N LEU A 40 -43.57 -29.63 35.41
CA LEU A 40 -43.78 -28.53 34.47
C LEU A 40 -42.79 -27.36 34.70
N ARG A 41 -42.46 -27.10 35.98
CA ARG A 41 -41.45 -26.12 36.39
C ARG A 41 -40.07 -26.40 35.80
N ARG A 42 -39.62 -27.67 35.78
CA ARG A 42 -38.33 -28.04 35.16
C ARG A 42 -38.35 -27.87 33.65
N GLY A 43 -39.48 -28.19 33.01
CA GLY A 43 -39.67 -27.95 31.59
C GLY A 43 -39.50 -26.46 31.23
N MET A 44 -40.09 -25.56 32.02
CA MET A 44 -39.95 -24.12 31.81
C MET A 44 -38.51 -23.62 32.02
N TRP A 45 -37.82 -24.06 33.08
CA TRP A 45 -36.42 -23.70 33.31
C TRP A 45 -35.48 -24.26 32.23
N ALA A 46 -35.70 -25.50 31.78
CA ALA A 46 -34.93 -26.08 30.67
C ALA A 46 -35.14 -25.30 29.37
N ALA A 47 -36.39 -24.92 29.03
CA ALA A 47 -36.67 -24.10 27.87
C ALA A 47 -36.01 -22.72 27.95
N ALA A 48 -36.06 -22.07 29.12
CA ALA A 48 -35.43 -20.76 29.34
C ALA A 48 -33.89 -20.82 29.22
N VAL A 49 -33.25 -21.84 29.78
CA VAL A 49 -31.79 -22.05 29.65
C VAL A 49 -31.41 -22.33 28.20
N VAL A 50 -32.17 -23.19 27.50
CA VAL A 50 -31.92 -23.49 26.08
C VAL A 50 -32.08 -22.25 25.21
N LEU A 51 -33.14 -21.46 25.43
CA LEU A 51 -33.35 -20.22 24.70
C LEU A 51 -32.23 -19.21 24.97
N SER A 52 -31.81 -19.05 26.22
CA SER A 52 -30.74 -18.12 26.61
C SER A 52 -29.40 -18.52 26.00
N VAL A 53 -29.06 -19.81 26.00
CA VAL A 53 -27.86 -20.33 25.32
C VAL A 53 -27.95 -20.16 23.81
N ALA A 54 -29.11 -20.41 23.20
CA ALA A 54 -29.31 -20.23 21.75
C ALA A 54 -29.15 -18.76 21.33
N THR A 55 -29.75 -17.82 22.07
CA THR A 55 -29.59 -16.39 21.82
C THR A 55 -28.15 -15.92 22.03
N PHE A 56 -27.48 -16.39 23.08
CA PHE A 56 -26.06 -16.11 23.31
C PHE A 56 -25.20 -16.59 22.14
N LEU A 57 -25.34 -17.85 21.71
CA LEU A 57 -24.57 -18.40 20.58
C LEU A 57 -24.86 -17.65 19.28
N TYR A 58 -26.11 -17.24 19.05
CA TYR A 58 -26.48 -16.43 17.89
C TYR A 58 -25.77 -15.06 17.92
N GLN A 59 -25.82 -14.35 19.04
CA GLN A 59 -25.19 -13.03 19.17
C GLN A 59 -23.66 -13.12 19.06
N VAL A 60 -23.03 -14.12 19.68
CA VAL A 60 -21.59 -14.36 19.54
C VAL A 60 -21.23 -14.65 18.08
N ALA A 61 -22.01 -15.49 17.40
CA ALA A 61 -21.77 -15.78 15.98
C ALA A 61 -21.90 -14.52 15.12
N GLU A 62 -22.84 -13.63 15.42
CA GLU A 62 -23.01 -12.33 14.75
C GLU A 62 -21.80 -11.41 15.01
N ARG A 63 -21.37 -11.23 16.27
CA ARG A 63 -20.21 -10.40 16.62
C ARG A 63 -18.92 -10.93 15.99
N VAL A 64 -18.73 -12.25 15.97
CA VAL A 64 -17.57 -12.88 15.33
C VAL A 64 -17.63 -12.71 13.80
N ARG A 65 -18.81 -12.75 13.17
CA ARG A 65 -18.95 -12.44 11.74
C ARG A 65 -18.60 -10.99 11.46
N TYR A 66 -19.16 -10.05 12.22
CA TYR A 66 -18.86 -8.63 12.09
C TYR A 66 -17.37 -8.32 12.26
N TYR A 67 -16.72 -8.96 13.24
CA TYR A 67 -15.28 -8.84 13.42
C TYR A 67 -14.47 -9.35 12.21
N ARG A 68 -14.91 -10.45 11.59
CA ARG A 68 -14.27 -11.02 10.38
C ARG A 68 -14.52 -10.22 9.11
N GLU A 69 -15.42 -9.24 9.13
CA GLU A 69 -15.60 -8.29 8.02
C GLU A 69 -14.57 -7.16 8.04
N PHE A 70 -13.75 -7.04 9.11
CA PHE A 70 -12.63 -6.10 9.23
C PHE A 70 -12.99 -4.63 8.96
N HIS A 71 -14.16 -4.19 9.44
CA HIS A 71 -14.61 -2.80 9.32
C HIS A 71 -13.60 -1.80 9.91
N HIS A 72 -13.47 -0.65 9.25
CA HIS A 72 -12.67 0.48 9.70
C HIS A 72 -13.49 1.77 9.62
N GLN A 73 -13.09 2.78 10.39
CA GLN A 73 -13.69 4.10 10.41
C GLN A 73 -12.60 5.14 10.16
N THR A 74 -12.98 6.25 9.52
CA THR A 74 -12.05 7.36 9.27
C THR A 74 -12.22 8.41 10.36
N ALA A 75 -11.15 8.72 11.07
CA ALA A 75 -11.06 9.84 11.99
C ALA A 75 -10.46 11.05 11.27
N LEU A 76 -11.20 12.16 11.25
CA LEU A 76 -10.74 13.47 10.80
C LEU A 76 -10.47 14.30 12.05
N ASP A 77 -9.27 14.84 12.16
CA ASP A 77 -8.87 15.72 13.26
C ASP A 77 -8.02 16.87 12.70
N GLU A 78 -8.19 18.05 13.24
CA GLU A 78 -7.51 19.26 12.82
C GLU A 78 -6.62 19.75 13.95
N ARG A 79 -5.32 19.76 13.73
CA ARG A 79 -4.33 20.06 14.77
C ARG A 79 -3.61 21.36 14.48
N GLU A 80 -3.56 22.22 15.47
CA GLU A 80 -2.75 23.43 15.42
C GLU A 80 -1.26 23.07 15.55
N SER A 81 -0.43 23.71 14.73
CA SER A 81 1.03 23.63 14.79
C SER A 81 1.61 25.04 14.87
N HIS A 82 2.68 25.22 15.64
CA HIS A 82 3.40 26.50 15.66
C HIS A 82 4.41 26.62 14.49
N ARG A 83 4.72 25.52 13.81
CA ARG A 83 5.68 25.49 12.70
C ARG A 83 5.33 24.37 11.72
N LEU A 84 5.15 24.73 10.46
CA LEU A 84 4.94 23.78 9.36
C LEU A 84 6.13 23.80 8.41
N VAL A 85 6.49 22.64 7.88
CA VAL A 85 7.46 22.53 6.80
C VAL A 85 6.79 23.02 5.53
N PHE A 86 7.44 23.95 4.83
CA PHE A 86 6.93 24.43 3.56
C PHE A 86 7.04 23.31 2.50
N PRO A 87 6.06 23.12 1.61
CA PRO A 87 6.14 22.07 0.59
C PRO A 87 7.28 22.31 -0.40
N ALA A 88 7.60 21.27 -1.17
CA ALA A 88 8.37 21.45 -2.39
C ALA A 88 7.45 22.00 -3.49
N VAL A 89 7.91 23.05 -4.20
CA VAL A 89 7.16 23.66 -5.29
C VAL A 89 7.95 23.46 -6.58
N THR A 90 7.46 22.55 -7.43
CA THR A 90 8.05 22.31 -8.74
C THR A 90 7.31 23.11 -9.80
N LEU A 91 8.05 23.89 -10.60
CA LEU A 91 7.54 24.68 -11.70
C LEU A 91 8.21 24.31 -13.03
N CYS A 92 7.43 24.30 -14.10
CA CYS A 92 7.90 24.05 -15.46
C CYS A 92 7.23 25.04 -16.41
N ASN A 93 8.01 25.60 -17.34
CA ASN A 93 7.43 26.29 -18.49
C ASN A 93 6.68 25.28 -19.36
N ILE A 94 5.49 25.65 -19.85
CA ILE A 94 4.72 24.80 -20.76
C ILE A 94 5.48 24.60 -22.07
N ASN A 95 6.28 25.57 -22.51
CA ASN A 95 7.18 25.41 -23.64
C ASN A 95 8.44 24.61 -23.23
N PRO A 96 8.65 23.40 -23.78
CA PRO A 96 9.75 22.54 -23.35
C PRO A 96 11.13 23.05 -23.78
N LEU A 97 11.21 23.74 -24.93
CA LEU A 97 12.46 24.17 -25.56
C LEU A 97 12.34 25.58 -26.14
N ARG A 98 13.34 26.42 -25.87
CA ARG A 98 13.46 27.76 -26.44
C ARG A 98 13.82 27.71 -27.92
N ARG A 99 13.05 28.43 -28.73
CA ARG A 99 13.26 28.50 -30.18
C ARG A 99 14.65 29.03 -30.54
N SER A 100 15.21 29.95 -29.75
CA SER A 100 16.55 30.53 -29.98
C SER A 100 17.71 29.61 -29.59
N ARG A 101 17.43 28.42 -29.05
CA ARG A 101 18.48 27.45 -28.68
C ARG A 101 18.50 26.19 -29.54
N LEU A 102 17.55 26.05 -30.48
CA LEU A 102 17.49 24.92 -31.40
C LEU A 102 18.47 25.06 -32.58
N THR A 103 19.28 24.04 -32.80
CA THR A 103 20.23 23.97 -33.91
C THR A 103 19.72 23.03 -35.02
N PRO A 104 20.24 23.17 -36.27
CA PRO A 104 19.93 22.21 -37.34
C PRO A 104 20.27 20.76 -36.98
N ASN A 105 21.30 20.54 -36.15
CA ASN A 105 21.66 19.22 -35.66
C ASN A 105 20.58 18.64 -34.73
N ASP A 106 20.03 19.45 -33.82
CA ASP A 106 18.95 19.00 -32.93
C ASP A 106 17.70 18.65 -33.73
N LEU A 107 17.39 19.44 -34.76
CA LEU A 107 16.24 19.18 -35.63
C LEU A 107 16.43 17.90 -36.45
N HIS A 108 17.66 17.61 -36.91
CA HIS A 108 17.97 16.36 -37.59
C HIS A 108 17.67 15.12 -36.72
N TRP A 109 18.06 15.16 -35.45
CA TRP A 109 17.91 14.01 -34.55
C TRP A 109 16.53 13.94 -33.88
N ALA A 110 16.00 15.06 -33.38
CA ALA A 110 14.82 15.11 -32.53
C ALA A 110 13.61 15.80 -33.16
N GLY A 111 13.74 16.41 -34.34
CA GLY A 111 12.66 17.15 -35.00
C GLY A 111 11.42 16.30 -35.30
N SER A 112 11.60 15.06 -35.79
CA SER A 112 10.49 14.16 -36.07
C SER A 112 9.79 13.67 -34.80
N ALA A 113 10.53 13.35 -33.74
CA ALA A 113 9.97 12.80 -32.52
C ALA A 113 9.33 13.85 -31.61
N LEU A 114 9.95 15.03 -31.45
CA LEU A 114 9.47 16.07 -30.54
C LEU A 114 8.45 17.00 -31.22
N LEU A 115 8.61 17.24 -32.52
CA LEU A 115 7.84 18.26 -33.25
C LEU A 115 7.00 17.67 -34.39
N GLY A 116 7.11 16.37 -34.67
CA GLY A 116 6.42 15.72 -35.79
C GLY A 116 6.88 16.22 -37.16
N LEU A 117 8.08 16.81 -37.24
CA LEU A 117 8.61 17.40 -38.46
C LEU A 117 9.31 16.36 -39.34
N ASP A 118 8.96 16.34 -40.63
CA ASP A 118 9.68 15.54 -41.59
C ASP A 118 11.00 16.24 -41.99
N PRO A 119 12.06 15.49 -42.36
CA PRO A 119 13.35 16.08 -42.75
C PRO A 119 13.25 17.10 -43.90
N ALA A 120 12.26 16.95 -44.78
CA ALA A 120 12.00 17.87 -45.88
C ALA A 120 11.47 19.24 -45.40
N GLU A 121 10.84 19.30 -44.23
CA GLU A 121 10.23 20.50 -43.66
C GLU A 121 11.20 21.28 -42.77
N HIS A 122 12.32 20.68 -42.36
CA HIS A 122 13.35 21.33 -41.52
C HIS A 122 13.77 22.72 -42.03
N PRO A 123 14.03 22.95 -43.33
CA PRO A 123 14.41 24.27 -43.83
C PRO A 123 13.28 25.31 -43.73
N ALA A 124 12.02 24.89 -43.84
CA ALA A 124 10.86 25.77 -43.69
C ALA A 124 10.63 26.13 -42.22
N PHE A 125 10.76 25.14 -41.34
CA PHE A 125 10.68 25.34 -39.90
C PHE A 125 11.77 26.29 -39.38
N LEU A 126 13.04 26.08 -39.77
CA LEU A 126 14.14 26.99 -39.39
C LEU A 126 13.89 28.42 -39.87
N ARG A 127 13.33 28.60 -41.08
CA ARG A 127 12.92 29.93 -41.57
C ARG A 127 11.81 30.55 -40.72
N ALA A 128 10.82 29.78 -40.28
CA ALA A 128 9.79 30.24 -39.37
C ALA A 128 10.35 30.62 -37.98
N LEU A 129 11.44 29.97 -37.54
CA LEU A 129 12.20 30.37 -36.36
C LEU A 129 13.05 31.63 -36.56
N GLY A 130 13.09 32.21 -37.76
CA GLY A 130 13.98 33.32 -38.12
C GLY A 130 15.45 32.91 -38.24
N ARG A 131 15.73 31.62 -38.46
CA ARG A 131 17.08 31.06 -38.59
C ARG A 131 17.41 30.70 -40.04
N PRO A 132 18.68 30.85 -40.46
CA PRO A 132 19.10 30.32 -41.74
C PRO A 132 18.94 28.79 -41.77
N PRO A 133 18.60 28.21 -42.93
CA PRO A 133 18.60 26.76 -43.07
C PRO A 133 20.02 26.21 -42.89
N ALA A 134 20.12 24.88 -42.71
CA ALA A 134 21.41 24.21 -42.64
C ALA A 134 22.26 24.54 -43.88
N PRO A 135 23.57 24.79 -43.72
CA PRO A 135 24.46 25.11 -44.84
C PRO A 135 24.48 23.95 -45.87
N PRO A 136 24.73 24.24 -47.16
CA PRO A 136 24.91 23.20 -48.17
C PRO A 136 26.02 22.24 -47.75
N GLY A 137 25.74 20.92 -47.74
CA GLY A 137 26.69 19.91 -47.27
C GLY A 137 26.72 19.71 -45.75
N PHE A 138 25.70 20.21 -45.02
CA PHE A 138 25.54 19.93 -43.58
C PHE A 138 25.59 18.42 -43.30
N MET A 139 26.54 18.01 -42.47
CA MET A 139 26.61 16.68 -41.90
C MET A 139 26.24 16.75 -40.42
N PRO A 140 25.23 15.98 -39.96
CA PRO A 140 24.86 15.94 -38.56
C PRO A 140 26.01 15.36 -37.73
N SER A 141 26.12 15.82 -36.48
CA SER A 141 27.04 15.25 -35.51
C SER A 141 26.73 13.76 -35.33
N PRO A 142 27.75 12.89 -35.24
CA PRO A 142 27.54 11.45 -35.00
C PRO A 142 27.01 11.16 -33.59
N THR A 143 27.13 12.12 -32.67
CA THR A 143 26.64 12.01 -31.30
C THR A 143 25.51 13.01 -31.05
N PHE A 144 24.47 12.53 -30.39
CA PHE A 144 23.33 13.33 -29.95
C PHE A 144 22.84 12.80 -28.61
N ASP A 145 22.68 13.71 -27.66
CA ASP A 145 22.18 13.41 -26.34
C ASP A 145 20.97 14.29 -26.03
N MET A 146 19.82 13.65 -25.85
CA MET A 146 18.57 14.29 -25.46
C MET A 146 18.73 15.06 -24.15
N ALA A 147 19.59 14.59 -23.26
CA ALA A 147 19.84 15.25 -21.99
C ALA A 147 20.41 16.66 -22.14
N GLN A 148 21.44 16.75 -22.96
CA GLN A 148 22.14 17.99 -23.25
C GLN A 148 21.24 18.95 -24.03
N LEU A 149 20.36 18.43 -24.91
CA LEU A 149 19.37 19.25 -25.59
C LEU A 149 18.46 19.95 -24.58
N TYR A 150 17.80 19.22 -23.67
CA TYR A 150 16.92 19.82 -22.68
C TYR A 150 17.66 20.72 -21.69
N ALA A 151 18.87 20.34 -21.27
CA ALA A 151 19.68 21.16 -20.37
C ALA A 151 20.05 22.52 -20.98
N ARG A 152 20.40 22.54 -22.26
CA ARG A 152 20.83 23.75 -23.01
C ARG A 152 19.66 24.56 -23.55
N ALA A 153 18.69 23.90 -24.18
CA ALA A 153 17.60 24.55 -24.89
C ALA A 153 16.35 24.76 -24.03
N GLY A 154 16.21 24.15 -22.86
CA GLY A 154 15.18 24.49 -21.90
C GLY A 154 15.26 25.96 -21.45
N HIS A 155 14.16 26.47 -20.88
CA HIS A 155 14.13 27.82 -20.31
C HIS A 155 15.03 27.89 -19.07
N SER A 156 15.84 28.95 -18.95
CA SER A 156 16.66 29.20 -17.76
C SER A 156 15.83 29.89 -16.70
N LEU A 157 15.95 29.47 -15.43
CA LEU A 157 15.26 30.14 -14.35
C LEU A 157 15.76 31.58 -14.16
N ASP A 158 17.06 31.83 -14.41
CA ASP A 158 17.65 33.18 -14.35
C ASP A 158 16.97 34.18 -15.29
N ASP A 159 16.51 33.70 -16.45
CA ASP A 159 15.84 34.54 -17.45
C ASP A 159 14.33 34.66 -17.17
N MET A 160 13.74 33.68 -16.47
CA MET A 160 12.31 33.64 -16.15
C MET A 160 11.99 34.36 -14.83
N LEU A 161 12.84 34.27 -13.81
CA LEU A 161 12.59 34.75 -12.46
C LEU A 161 12.85 36.27 -12.37
N LEU A 162 11.78 37.05 -12.25
CA LEU A 162 11.83 38.51 -12.19
C LEU A 162 11.91 39.04 -10.74
N ASP A 163 11.17 38.43 -9.82
CA ASP A 163 11.18 38.73 -8.39
C ASP A 163 10.87 37.43 -7.62
N CYS A 164 11.46 37.27 -6.45
CA CYS A 164 11.30 36.08 -5.61
C CYS A 164 11.43 36.47 -4.15
N ARG A 165 10.43 36.11 -3.34
CA ARG A 165 10.46 36.30 -1.89
C ARG A 165 9.93 35.08 -1.18
N PHE A 166 10.61 34.67 -0.12
CA PHE A 166 10.12 33.67 0.81
C PHE A 166 10.03 34.28 2.20
N ARG A 167 8.83 34.33 2.79
CA ARG A 167 8.58 34.99 4.08
C ARG A 167 9.04 36.45 4.12
N GLY A 168 8.98 37.14 2.98
CA GLY A 168 9.43 38.52 2.81
C GLY A 168 10.92 38.70 2.54
N GLU A 169 11.73 37.64 2.69
CA GLU A 169 13.17 37.68 2.39
C GLU A 169 13.41 37.39 0.89
N PRO A 170 14.36 38.08 0.24
CA PRO A 170 14.66 37.86 -1.17
C PRO A 170 15.23 36.45 -1.40
N CYS A 171 14.77 35.79 -2.46
CA CYS A 171 15.33 34.54 -2.96
C CYS A 171 15.81 34.69 -4.41
N GLY A 172 16.61 33.74 -4.87
CA GLY A 172 17.15 33.73 -6.23
C GLY A 172 17.08 32.34 -6.88
N PRO A 173 17.53 32.22 -8.14
CA PRO A 173 17.57 30.95 -8.87
C PRO A 173 18.36 29.85 -8.16
N GLU A 174 19.34 30.22 -7.32
CA GLU A 174 20.14 29.31 -6.49
C GLU A 174 19.33 28.53 -5.45
N ASN A 175 18.15 29.03 -5.06
CA ASN A 175 17.26 28.32 -4.14
C ASN A 175 16.39 27.26 -4.83
N PHE A 176 16.54 27.09 -6.14
CA PHE A 176 15.79 26.13 -6.93
C PHE A 176 16.70 25.05 -7.48
N THR A 177 16.34 23.80 -7.24
CA THR A 177 17.06 22.66 -7.82
C THR A 177 16.51 22.34 -9.20
N THR A 178 17.39 22.17 -10.18
CA THR A 178 16.99 21.77 -11.54
C THR A 178 16.59 20.29 -11.54
N ILE A 179 15.40 19.99 -12.05
CA ILE A 179 14.90 18.63 -12.24
C ILE A 179 14.38 18.45 -13.67
N PHE A 180 14.55 17.26 -14.22
CA PHE A 180 14.01 16.92 -15.53
C PHE A 180 12.73 16.11 -15.38
N THR A 181 11.67 16.56 -16.03
CA THR A 181 10.37 15.89 -16.07
C THR A 181 9.99 15.57 -17.51
N ARG A 182 8.80 15.01 -17.73
CA ARG A 182 8.23 14.83 -19.08
C ARG A 182 8.05 16.15 -19.83
N MET A 183 7.88 17.27 -19.11
CA MET A 183 7.80 18.61 -19.70
C MET A 183 9.16 19.21 -20.08
N GLY A 184 10.27 18.52 -19.78
CA GLY A 184 11.62 19.01 -20.04
C GLY A 184 12.30 19.54 -18.78
N LYS A 185 12.96 20.70 -18.89
CA LYS A 185 13.75 21.30 -17.81
C LYS A 185 12.85 22.10 -16.87
N CYS A 186 12.84 21.70 -15.60
CA CYS A 186 11.99 22.26 -14.55
C CYS A 186 12.81 22.61 -13.31
N TYR A 187 12.18 23.31 -12.37
CA TYR A 187 12.83 23.85 -11.18
C TYR A 187 11.99 23.56 -9.94
N THR A 188 12.61 23.10 -8.86
CA THR A 188 11.93 22.80 -7.59
C THR A 188 12.48 23.69 -6.49
N PHE A 189 11.63 24.54 -5.93
CA PHE A 189 11.91 25.28 -4.70
C PHE A 189 11.76 24.35 -3.49
N ASN A 190 12.67 24.48 -2.52
CA ASN A 190 12.62 23.74 -1.25
C ASN A 190 12.54 22.21 -1.44
N SER A 191 13.34 21.68 -2.37
CA SER A 191 13.37 20.24 -2.69
C SER A 191 13.93 19.36 -1.58
N GLY A 192 14.78 19.91 -0.70
CA GLY A 192 15.52 19.13 0.29
C GLY A 192 16.60 18.23 -0.31
N ALA A 193 16.90 18.38 -1.60
CA ALA A 193 17.98 17.65 -2.26
C ALA A 193 19.35 18.13 -1.74
N ASP A 194 20.38 17.28 -1.91
CA ASP A 194 21.77 17.56 -1.54
C ASP A 194 22.01 17.92 -0.05
N GLY A 195 21.09 17.50 0.82
CA GLY A 195 21.17 17.75 2.26
C GLY A 195 20.82 19.18 2.68
N ALA A 196 20.19 19.97 1.80
CA ALA A 196 19.70 21.30 2.14
C ALA A 196 18.64 21.25 3.25
N GLU A 197 18.71 22.20 4.20
CA GLU A 197 17.72 22.30 5.27
C GLU A 197 16.34 22.69 4.71
N LEU A 198 15.30 22.00 5.19
CA LEU A 198 13.93 22.26 4.77
C LEU A 198 13.41 23.57 5.33
N LEU A 199 12.90 24.41 4.44
CA LEU A 199 12.31 25.69 4.81
C LEU A 199 10.99 25.47 5.57
N THR A 200 10.78 26.27 6.60
CA THR A 200 9.58 26.22 7.45
C THR A 200 8.90 27.57 7.51
N THR A 201 7.58 27.54 7.74
CA THR A 201 6.78 28.72 8.06
C THR A 201 6.25 28.67 9.49
N THR A 202 6.08 29.86 10.08
CA THR A 202 5.60 30.07 11.45
C THR A 202 4.35 30.93 11.50
N ARG A 203 3.81 31.35 10.35
CA ARG A 203 2.58 32.14 10.22
C ARG A 203 1.88 31.79 8.91
N GLY A 204 0.55 31.74 8.91
CA GLY A 204 -0.25 31.65 7.70
C GLY A 204 -0.32 32.98 6.93
N GLY A 205 -0.94 32.93 5.76
CA GLY A 205 -1.22 34.08 4.90
C GLY A 205 -0.14 34.42 3.87
N MET A 206 -0.54 35.19 2.86
CA MET A 206 0.22 35.49 1.64
C MET A 206 1.66 36.00 1.85
N GLY A 207 1.90 36.83 2.87
CA GLY A 207 3.25 37.38 3.14
C GLY A 207 4.23 36.42 3.81
N ASN A 208 3.78 35.24 4.26
CA ASN A 208 4.59 34.25 4.96
C ASN A 208 4.87 32.99 4.10
N GLY A 209 4.53 33.05 2.81
CA GLY A 209 4.74 31.99 1.84
C GLY A 209 5.85 32.29 0.83
N LEU A 210 5.76 31.66 -0.33
CA LEU A 210 6.57 31.92 -1.51
C LEU A 210 5.80 32.85 -2.46
N ASP A 211 6.39 34.00 -2.78
CA ASP A 211 5.91 34.99 -3.76
C ASP A 211 6.94 35.05 -4.90
N ILE A 212 6.53 34.67 -6.11
CA ILE A 212 7.38 34.71 -7.30
C ILE A 212 6.70 35.42 -8.45
N MET A 213 7.48 36.22 -9.17
CA MET A 213 7.08 36.85 -10.42
C MET A 213 7.91 36.26 -11.56
N LEU A 214 7.23 35.69 -12.56
CA LEU A 214 7.86 34.96 -13.64
C LEU A 214 7.51 35.56 -15.01
N ASP A 215 8.47 35.53 -15.91
CA ASP A 215 8.33 35.77 -17.34
C ASP A 215 8.27 34.42 -18.07
N VAL A 216 7.16 34.13 -18.75
CA VAL A 216 7.01 32.88 -19.51
C VAL A 216 7.76 32.89 -20.83
N GLN A 217 8.15 34.08 -21.34
CA GLN A 217 8.89 34.24 -22.59
C GLN A 217 8.18 33.60 -23.80
N GLN A 218 6.94 34.02 -24.10
CA GLN A 218 6.21 33.54 -25.29
C GLN A 218 6.99 33.77 -26.59
N GLU A 219 7.83 34.80 -26.63
CA GLU A 219 8.73 35.08 -27.76
C GLU A 219 9.77 33.98 -27.99
N GLU A 220 9.93 33.00 -27.09
CA GLU A 220 10.79 31.84 -27.22
C GLU A 220 10.04 30.54 -27.51
N TYR A 221 8.71 30.58 -27.62
CA TYR A 221 7.90 29.40 -27.86
C TYR A 221 8.13 28.82 -29.25
N LEU A 222 8.07 27.49 -29.35
CA LEU A 222 8.14 26.81 -30.63
C LEU A 222 6.85 27.03 -31.43
N PRO A 223 6.93 27.34 -32.73
CA PRO A 223 5.74 27.46 -33.55
C PRO A 223 5.08 26.09 -33.73
N VAL A 224 3.77 26.03 -33.56
CA VAL A 224 3.00 24.81 -33.79
C VAL A 224 2.91 24.54 -35.28
N TRP A 225 3.47 23.43 -35.73
CA TRP A 225 3.54 23.05 -37.15
C TRP A 225 2.58 21.93 -37.53
N ARG A 226 2.36 20.98 -36.62
CA ARG A 226 1.39 19.88 -36.72
C ARG A 226 0.68 19.71 -35.40
N ASP A 227 -0.55 19.22 -35.47
CA ASP A 227 -1.31 18.81 -34.30
C ASP A 227 -0.83 17.41 -33.87
N ASN A 228 -0.01 17.35 -32.82
CA ASN A 228 0.46 16.11 -32.22
C ASN A 228 -0.04 16.05 -30.77
N GLU A 229 -0.18 14.86 -30.20
CA GLU A 229 -0.61 14.70 -28.79
C GLU A 229 0.32 15.44 -27.79
N GLU A 230 1.57 15.71 -28.18
CA GLU A 230 2.60 16.34 -27.35
C GLU A 230 2.76 17.86 -27.61
N THR A 231 2.04 18.48 -28.57
CA THR A 231 2.18 19.93 -28.84
C THR A 231 1.31 20.78 -27.90
N PRO A 232 1.92 21.60 -27.02
CA PRO A 232 1.14 22.45 -26.12
C PRO A 232 0.59 23.67 -26.88
N PHE A 233 -0.73 23.86 -26.85
CA PHE A 233 -1.40 25.09 -27.27
C PHE A 233 -1.53 26.12 -26.14
N GLU A 234 -1.15 25.72 -24.93
CA GLU A 234 -1.28 26.51 -23.70
C GLU A 234 -0.08 27.45 -23.54
N VAL A 235 -0.32 28.60 -22.90
CA VAL A 235 0.72 29.53 -22.47
C VAL A 235 0.66 29.68 -20.96
N GLY A 236 1.82 29.64 -20.31
CA GLY A 236 1.92 29.69 -18.86
C GLY A 236 2.99 28.76 -18.34
N ILE A 237 2.91 28.52 -17.04
CA ILE A 237 3.70 27.52 -16.35
C ILE A 237 2.77 26.47 -15.73
N ARG A 238 3.26 25.25 -15.57
CA ARG A 238 2.65 24.27 -14.68
C ARG A 238 3.38 24.25 -13.35
N VAL A 239 2.63 24.08 -12.28
CA VAL A 239 3.14 24.07 -10.91
C VAL A 239 2.61 22.85 -10.18
N GLN A 240 3.47 22.13 -9.48
CA GLN A 240 3.09 21.04 -8.60
C GLN A 240 3.60 21.32 -7.19
N ILE A 241 2.70 21.23 -6.22
CA ILE A 241 3.00 21.33 -4.79
C ILE A 241 2.98 19.91 -4.24
N HIS A 242 4.09 19.45 -3.67
CA HIS A 242 4.26 18.08 -3.21
C HIS A 242 5.17 17.98 -1.98
N SER A 243 5.19 16.80 -1.36
CA SER A 243 6.17 16.48 -0.31
C SER A 243 7.56 16.37 -0.92
N GLN A 244 8.60 16.70 -0.17
CA GLN A 244 10.00 16.58 -0.60
C GLN A 244 10.39 15.15 -0.97
N GLU A 245 9.74 14.17 -0.36
CA GLU A 245 9.95 12.74 -0.62
C GLU A 245 9.31 12.24 -1.93
N GLU A 246 8.35 12.99 -2.48
CA GLU A 246 7.59 12.59 -3.65
C GLU A 246 8.19 13.21 -4.92
N PRO A 247 8.55 12.41 -5.94
CA PRO A 247 9.05 12.97 -7.19
C PRO A 247 7.93 13.69 -7.96
N PRO A 248 8.22 14.82 -8.64
CA PRO A 248 7.19 15.58 -9.34
C PRO A 248 6.76 14.89 -10.65
N ILE A 249 5.45 14.69 -10.79
CA ILE A 249 4.76 14.20 -11.99
C ILE A 249 3.83 15.32 -12.49
N ILE A 250 4.46 16.43 -12.88
CA ILE A 250 3.81 17.71 -13.18
C ILE A 250 2.98 17.70 -14.46
N ASP A 251 3.25 16.78 -15.39
CA ASP A 251 2.46 16.57 -16.59
C ASP A 251 1.03 16.10 -16.27
N GLN A 252 0.86 15.35 -15.16
CA GLN A 252 -0.43 14.80 -14.75
C GLN A 252 -1.07 15.55 -13.58
N LEU A 253 -0.27 15.96 -12.59
CA LEU A 253 -0.74 16.52 -11.32
C LEU A 253 -0.52 18.04 -11.18
N GLY A 254 0.14 18.67 -12.16
CA GLY A 254 0.42 20.10 -12.15
C GLY A 254 -0.82 20.96 -12.38
N LEU A 255 -0.92 22.07 -11.66
CA LEU A 255 -1.89 23.14 -11.90
C LEU A 255 -1.31 24.12 -12.93
N GLY A 256 -2.13 24.62 -13.85
CA GLY A 256 -1.74 25.65 -14.80
C GLY A 256 -1.83 27.06 -14.18
N VAL A 257 -0.81 27.88 -14.38
CA VAL A 257 -0.78 29.30 -13.99
C VAL A 257 -0.60 30.15 -15.23
N SER A 258 -1.55 31.05 -15.47
CA SER A 258 -1.61 31.89 -16.66
C SER A 258 -0.87 33.22 -16.50
N PRO A 259 -0.25 33.76 -17.57
CA PRO A 259 0.25 35.12 -17.59
C PRO A 259 -0.89 36.16 -17.58
N GLY A 260 -0.56 37.37 -17.12
CA GLY A 260 -1.51 38.45 -16.90
C GLY A 260 -2.32 38.34 -15.61
N TYR A 261 -2.00 37.37 -14.76
CA TYR A 261 -2.66 37.14 -13.47
C TYR A 261 -1.65 36.95 -12.34
N GLN A 262 -2.03 37.41 -11.15
CA GLN A 262 -1.47 37.01 -9.87
C GLN A 262 -2.35 35.90 -9.31
N THR A 263 -1.77 34.72 -9.17
CA THR A 263 -2.46 33.51 -8.70
C THR A 263 -2.09 33.25 -7.26
N PHE A 264 -3.09 33.25 -6.38
CA PHE A 264 -2.96 32.89 -4.98
C PHE A 264 -3.33 31.42 -4.80
N VAL A 265 -2.41 30.64 -4.25
CA VAL A 265 -2.59 29.22 -3.94
C VAL A 265 -2.53 29.07 -2.43
N SER A 266 -3.71 29.04 -1.82
CA SER A 266 -3.88 28.75 -0.40
C SER A 266 -3.71 27.24 -0.20
N CYS A 267 -2.76 26.84 0.64
CA CYS A 267 -2.45 25.45 0.91
C CYS A 267 -2.88 25.05 2.32
N GLN A 268 -3.29 23.80 2.46
CA GLN A 268 -3.54 23.16 3.75
C GLN A 268 -2.85 21.79 3.77
N GLN A 269 -2.02 21.53 4.78
CA GLN A 269 -1.32 20.26 4.92
C GLN A 269 -2.27 19.18 5.44
N GLN A 270 -2.26 18.02 4.78
CA GLN A 270 -3.03 16.84 5.17
C GLN A 270 -2.09 15.65 5.38
N GLN A 271 -2.15 15.02 6.55
CA GLN A 271 -1.46 13.77 6.85
C GLN A 271 -2.46 12.62 6.76
N LEU A 272 -2.23 11.72 5.81
CA LEU A 272 -3.08 10.57 5.56
C LEU A 272 -2.42 9.32 6.15
N SER A 273 -3.14 8.62 7.02
CA SER A 273 -2.74 7.33 7.58
C SER A 273 -3.78 6.26 7.25
N PHE A 274 -3.35 5.22 6.53
CA PHE A 274 -4.19 4.12 6.08
C PHE A 274 -3.84 2.82 6.80
N LEU A 275 -4.80 1.89 6.86
CA LEU A 275 -4.58 0.58 7.46
C LEU A 275 -4.11 -0.47 6.44
N PRO A 276 -3.20 -1.37 6.83
CA PRO A 276 -2.76 -2.47 5.97
C PRO A 276 -3.83 -3.57 5.88
N PRO A 277 -3.68 -4.52 4.92
CA PRO A 277 -4.53 -5.69 4.82
C PRO A 277 -4.52 -6.51 6.13
N PRO A 278 -5.65 -7.07 6.60
CA PRO A 278 -6.96 -7.16 5.94
C PRO A 278 -7.93 -5.97 6.15
N TRP A 279 -7.55 -4.93 6.89
CA TRP A 279 -8.46 -3.80 7.18
C TRP A 279 -8.51 -2.74 6.05
N GLY A 280 -7.43 -2.63 5.28
CA GLY A 280 -7.34 -1.74 4.12
C GLY A 280 -6.29 -2.24 3.11
N ASP A 281 -5.97 -1.41 2.12
CA ASP A 281 -5.13 -1.82 0.97
C ASP A 281 -3.80 -1.06 0.89
N CYS A 282 -3.25 -0.62 2.03
CA CYS A 282 -1.97 0.09 2.06
C CYS A 282 -0.75 -0.84 2.19
N SER A 283 0.40 -0.38 1.71
CA SER A 283 1.71 -1.04 1.88
C SER A 283 2.71 -0.07 2.52
N SER A 284 3.48 -0.56 3.48
CA SER A 284 4.60 0.15 4.09
C SER A 284 5.96 -0.29 3.53
N ALA A 285 5.98 -1.17 2.52
CA ALA A 285 7.21 -1.69 1.97
C ALA A 285 8.00 -0.56 1.27
N SER A 286 9.24 -0.32 1.71
CA SER A 286 10.25 0.42 0.95
C SER A 286 10.37 -0.20 -0.45
N LEU A 287 10.55 0.61 -1.50
CA LEU A 287 10.64 0.21 -2.92
C LEU A 287 11.37 -1.13 -3.13
N ASN A 288 10.65 -2.24 -3.05
CA ASN A 288 11.07 -3.55 -3.52
C ASN A 288 9.88 -4.26 -4.19
N PRO A 289 9.44 -3.81 -5.39
CA PRO A 289 8.45 -4.59 -6.14
C PRO A 289 9.10 -5.71 -6.97
N ASN A 290 10.44 -5.86 -6.96
CA ASN A 290 11.23 -6.97 -7.53
C ASN A 290 12.74 -6.69 -7.36
N TYR A 291 13.23 -6.65 -6.14
CA TYR A 291 14.66 -6.76 -5.87
C TYR A 291 14.97 -8.24 -5.73
N GLU A 292 15.43 -8.85 -6.82
CA GLU A 292 16.49 -9.82 -6.61
C GLU A 292 17.63 -9.02 -5.97
N PRO A 293 18.19 -9.45 -4.83
CA PRO A 293 19.50 -8.97 -4.44
C PRO A 293 20.43 -9.38 -5.55
N GLU A 294 20.74 -8.45 -6.45
CA GLU A 294 22.01 -8.51 -7.16
C GLU A 294 23.08 -8.70 -6.07
N PRO A 295 23.93 -9.73 -6.18
CA PRO A 295 24.93 -10.01 -5.16
C PRO A 295 25.73 -8.74 -4.98
N SER A 296 25.66 -8.18 -3.77
CA SER A 296 26.37 -6.98 -3.38
C SER A 296 27.83 -7.10 -3.78
N ASP A 297 28.22 -6.38 -4.83
CA ASP A 297 29.62 -6.11 -5.09
C ASP A 297 30.15 -5.37 -3.84
N PRO A 298 31.27 -5.81 -3.22
CA PRO A 298 31.72 -5.29 -1.92
C PRO A 298 32.16 -3.81 -1.92
N LEU A 299 32.01 -3.09 -3.04
CA LEU A 299 32.63 -1.79 -3.25
C LEU A 299 31.67 -0.65 -3.64
N SER A 300 30.35 -0.87 -3.68
CA SER A 300 29.38 0.21 -3.90
C SER A 300 28.67 0.57 -2.61
N SER A 301 28.85 1.81 -2.17
CA SER A 301 28.15 2.41 -1.03
C SER A 301 26.62 2.22 -1.14
N PRO A 302 25.91 1.90 -0.05
CA PRO A 302 24.46 1.81 -0.08
C PRO A 302 23.89 3.18 -0.44
N SER A 303 23.20 3.28 -1.58
CA SER A 303 22.37 4.44 -1.86
C SER A 303 21.29 4.54 -0.77
N PRO A 304 21.02 5.74 -0.22
CA PRO A 304 19.98 5.89 0.79
C PRO A 304 18.64 5.47 0.16
N SER A 305 18.02 4.43 0.71
CA SER A 305 16.71 3.97 0.27
C SER A 305 15.69 5.08 0.47
N LEU A 306 15.28 5.75 -0.62
CA LEU A 306 14.21 6.75 -0.57
C LEU A 306 12.92 6.11 -0.01
N PRO A 307 12.14 6.84 0.80
CA PRO A 307 10.86 6.37 1.30
C PRO A 307 9.89 6.06 0.14
N TYR A 308 9.01 5.08 0.35
CA TYR A 308 8.04 4.66 -0.66
C TYR A 308 6.96 5.71 -0.86
N THR A 309 6.86 6.24 -2.08
CA THR A 309 5.76 7.11 -2.50
C THR A 309 5.01 6.52 -3.69
N LEU A 310 3.73 6.86 -3.84
CA LEU A 310 2.89 6.34 -4.93
C LEU A 310 3.44 6.78 -6.30
N MET A 311 3.81 8.05 -6.44
CA MET A 311 4.41 8.56 -7.68
C MET A 311 5.80 7.97 -7.94
N GLY A 312 6.62 7.77 -6.90
CA GLY A 312 7.90 7.08 -7.01
C GLY A 312 7.77 5.64 -7.51
N CYS A 313 6.78 4.89 -7.02
CA CYS A 313 6.48 3.54 -7.51
C CYS A 313 6.10 3.53 -9.00
N ARG A 314 5.23 4.46 -9.41
CA ARG A 314 4.79 4.56 -10.81
C ARG A 314 5.95 4.91 -11.73
N LEU A 315 6.78 5.90 -11.35
CA LEU A 315 7.96 6.30 -12.11
C LEU A 315 8.99 5.17 -12.21
N ALA A 316 9.25 4.44 -11.13
CA ALA A 316 10.15 3.30 -11.13
C ALA A 316 9.61 2.14 -12.00
N CYS A 317 8.30 1.87 -11.94
CA CYS A 317 7.66 0.84 -12.75
C CYS A 317 7.74 1.19 -14.25
N GLU A 318 7.48 2.45 -14.60
CA GLU A 318 7.61 2.95 -15.95
C GLU A 318 9.04 2.84 -16.46
N THR A 319 10.00 3.27 -15.65
CA THR A 319 11.44 3.18 -15.96
C THR A 319 11.83 1.74 -16.25
N ARG A 320 11.41 0.79 -15.41
CA ARG A 320 11.69 -0.65 -15.60
C ARG A 320 11.02 -1.20 -16.86
N TYR A 321 9.80 -0.78 -17.16
CA TYR A 321 9.08 -1.23 -18.34
C TYR A 321 9.76 -0.77 -19.63
N VAL A 322 10.11 0.53 -19.71
CA VAL A 322 10.82 1.10 -20.87
C VAL A 322 12.21 0.49 -20.99
N ALA A 323 12.95 0.35 -19.89
CA ALA A 323 14.28 -0.29 -19.91
C ALA A 323 14.22 -1.74 -20.44
N ARG A 324 13.19 -2.53 -20.04
CA ARG A 324 13.03 -3.92 -20.50
C ARG A 324 12.60 -4.04 -21.95
N LYS A 325 11.74 -3.14 -22.43
CA LYS A 325 11.18 -3.19 -23.79
C LYS A 325 12.09 -2.55 -24.82
N CYS A 326 12.67 -1.40 -24.49
CA CYS A 326 13.45 -0.58 -25.42
C CYS A 326 14.96 -0.69 -25.21
N GLY A 327 15.42 -1.14 -24.03
CA GLY A 327 16.85 -1.17 -23.72
C GLY A 327 17.44 0.24 -23.59
N CYS A 328 16.66 1.20 -23.12
CA CYS A 328 17.05 2.59 -22.85
C CYS A 328 16.17 3.20 -21.74
N ARG A 329 16.54 4.37 -21.20
CA ARG A 329 15.71 5.18 -20.28
C ARG A 329 15.42 6.57 -20.85
N MET A 330 14.33 7.22 -20.43
CA MET A 330 14.12 8.63 -20.78
C MET A 330 14.96 9.54 -19.89
N MET A 331 15.10 10.81 -20.27
CA MET A 331 15.85 11.81 -19.50
C MET A 331 15.34 11.94 -18.05
N TYR A 332 14.04 12.07 -17.85
CA TYR A 332 13.46 12.21 -16.50
C TYR A 332 13.46 10.93 -15.66
N MET A 333 13.90 9.80 -16.21
CA MET A 333 13.85 8.51 -15.52
C MET A 333 15.11 8.28 -14.67
N PRO A 334 14.96 7.91 -13.38
CA PRO A 334 16.08 7.67 -12.48
C PRO A 334 16.83 6.37 -12.82
N GLY A 335 18.12 6.30 -12.48
CA GLY A 335 18.94 5.08 -12.53
C GLY A 335 20.33 5.30 -13.14
N GLU A 336 21.37 4.79 -12.48
CA GLU A 336 22.75 4.78 -12.97
C GLU A 336 23.05 3.47 -13.74
N GLY A 337 23.42 3.61 -15.01
CA GLY A 337 24.53 2.85 -15.62
C GLY A 337 24.40 1.35 -15.91
N HIS A 338 23.35 0.63 -15.50
CA HIS A 338 23.28 -0.83 -15.75
C HIS A 338 22.00 -1.23 -16.47
N LEU A 339 21.89 -0.82 -17.74
CA LEU A 339 20.96 -1.50 -18.64
C LEU A 339 21.49 -2.90 -18.98
N PRO A 340 20.64 -3.95 -18.98
CA PRO A 340 21.06 -5.29 -19.34
C PRO A 340 21.64 -5.28 -20.76
N ARG A 341 22.93 -5.61 -20.83
CA ARG A 341 23.75 -5.59 -22.04
C ARG A 341 23.15 -6.52 -23.10
N THR A 342 22.28 -6.00 -23.97
CA THR A 342 21.85 -6.75 -25.15
C THR A 342 22.96 -6.68 -26.20
N ARG A 343 23.35 -7.84 -26.74
CA ARG A 343 24.56 -8.11 -27.55
C ARG A 343 24.73 -7.28 -28.85
N ARG A 344 23.89 -6.27 -29.15
CA ARG A 344 23.85 -5.62 -30.48
C ARG A 344 23.70 -4.10 -30.51
N ARG A 345 23.75 -3.36 -29.40
CA ARG A 345 23.75 -1.89 -29.42
C ARG A 345 24.81 -1.31 -28.47
N PRO A 346 25.50 -0.22 -28.84
CA PRO A 346 26.29 0.53 -27.87
C PRO A 346 25.39 0.95 -26.71
N VAL A 347 25.96 1.07 -25.51
CA VAL A 347 25.25 1.53 -24.31
C VAL A 347 24.78 2.96 -24.57
N GLN A 348 23.55 3.12 -25.06
CA GLN A 348 22.89 4.42 -25.06
C GLN A 348 22.00 4.43 -23.83
N GLU A 349 22.45 5.15 -22.81
CA GLU A 349 21.70 5.25 -21.56
C GLU A 349 20.33 5.87 -21.83
N LEU A 350 20.28 6.93 -22.65
CA LEU A 350 19.04 7.59 -23.01
C LEU A 350 18.39 7.01 -24.28
N CYS A 351 17.05 6.98 -24.28
CA CYS A 351 16.28 6.55 -25.44
C CYS A 351 16.47 7.53 -26.60
N PRO A 352 16.71 7.02 -27.82
CA PRO A 352 16.60 7.81 -29.03
C PRO A 352 15.22 8.49 -29.11
N PRO A 353 15.15 9.70 -29.69
CA PRO A 353 13.90 10.40 -29.93
C PRO A 353 12.87 9.49 -30.61
N GLY A 354 11.66 9.41 -30.04
CA GLY A 354 10.52 8.66 -30.59
C GLY A 354 10.49 7.17 -30.25
N GLN A 355 11.54 6.58 -29.66
CA GLN A 355 11.56 5.13 -29.35
C GLN A 355 10.92 4.80 -27.98
N GLY A 356 10.99 5.72 -27.01
CA GLY A 356 10.50 5.49 -25.65
C GLY A 356 9.04 5.92 -25.43
N SER A 357 8.64 7.09 -25.95
CA SER A 357 7.31 7.69 -25.69
C SER A 357 6.15 6.71 -25.97
N PRO A 358 6.07 6.05 -27.15
CA PRO A 358 4.97 5.14 -27.45
C PRO A 358 4.86 3.96 -26.47
N THR A 359 6.00 3.45 -25.98
CA THR A 359 6.02 2.33 -25.03
C THR A 359 5.58 2.73 -23.63
N SER A 360 5.90 3.95 -23.20
CA SER A 360 5.40 4.50 -21.93
C SER A 360 3.88 4.70 -21.95
N HIS A 361 3.36 5.31 -23.02
CA HIS A 361 1.91 5.49 -23.22
C HIS A 361 1.17 4.15 -23.34
N ALA A 362 1.77 3.15 -24.00
CA ALA A 362 1.21 1.80 -24.06
C ALA A 362 1.19 1.11 -22.68
N MET A 363 2.14 1.42 -21.77
CA MET A 363 2.13 0.91 -20.39
C MET A 363 0.97 1.51 -19.59
N LEU A 364 0.81 2.83 -19.65
CA LEU A 364 -0.27 3.57 -18.99
C LEU A 364 -1.66 3.05 -19.40
N ARG A 365 -1.83 2.58 -20.64
CA ARG A 365 -3.12 2.03 -21.13
C ARG A 365 -3.38 0.58 -20.71
N LYS A 366 -2.36 -0.15 -20.24
CA LYS A 366 -2.47 -1.60 -19.98
C LYS A 366 -2.48 -1.97 -18.49
N ASP A 367 -2.46 -0.96 -17.60
CA ASP A 367 -2.44 -1.12 -16.14
C ASP A 367 -1.45 -2.18 -15.65
N SER A 368 -0.28 -2.28 -16.28
CA SER A 368 0.70 -3.33 -15.95
C SER A 368 1.47 -3.08 -14.65
N CYS A 369 1.17 -1.99 -13.93
CA CYS A 369 1.84 -1.58 -12.71
C CYS A 369 0.87 -1.54 -11.53
N ALA A 370 0.94 -2.55 -10.66
CA ALA A 370 0.26 -2.53 -9.37
C ALA A 370 1.12 -1.79 -8.35
N CYS A 371 0.79 -0.52 -8.10
CA CYS A 371 1.40 0.29 -7.04
C CYS A 371 0.39 0.47 -5.90
N PRO A 372 0.56 -0.22 -4.76
CA PRO A 372 -0.32 -0.03 -3.60
C PRO A 372 -0.16 1.38 -3.03
N ASN A 373 -1.17 1.86 -2.30
CA ASN A 373 -1.06 3.16 -1.64
C ASN A 373 -0.11 3.06 -0.44
N PRO A 374 0.72 4.08 -0.16
CA PRO A 374 1.53 4.10 1.05
C PRO A 374 0.62 4.18 2.29
N CYS A 375 1.01 3.52 3.39
CA CYS A 375 0.24 3.59 4.64
C CYS A 375 0.32 4.96 5.32
N ALA A 376 1.37 5.74 5.06
CA ALA A 376 1.49 7.12 5.51
C ALA A 376 1.87 8.00 4.32
N SER A 377 1.15 9.11 4.12
CA SER A 377 1.50 10.09 3.10
C SER A 377 1.09 11.49 3.51
N THR A 378 1.87 12.48 3.10
CA THR A 378 1.53 13.90 3.26
C THR A 378 1.03 14.44 1.94
N ARG A 379 -0.12 15.11 1.95
CA ARG A 379 -0.69 15.82 0.80
C ARG A 379 -0.94 17.28 1.14
N TYR A 380 -1.08 18.09 0.10
CA TYR A 380 -1.42 19.50 0.23
C TYR A 380 -2.71 19.77 -0.52
N ALA A 381 -3.78 20.02 0.22
CA ALA A 381 -5.01 20.56 -0.34
C ALA A 381 -4.74 21.99 -0.79
N LYS A 382 -5.34 22.40 -1.92
CA LYS A 382 -5.06 23.68 -2.57
C LYS A 382 -6.35 24.35 -3.01
N GLU A 383 -6.48 25.62 -2.66
CA GLU A 383 -7.53 26.51 -3.16
C GLU A 383 -6.90 27.63 -3.99
N LEU A 384 -7.46 27.88 -5.16
CA LEU A 384 -6.91 28.83 -6.12
C LEU A 384 -7.82 30.07 -6.21
N SER A 385 -7.21 31.25 -6.18
CA SER A 385 -7.86 32.50 -6.55
C SER A 385 -6.92 33.34 -7.41
N MET A 386 -7.48 34.20 -8.27
CA MET A 386 -6.69 34.93 -9.27
C MET A 386 -7.16 36.37 -9.37
N VAL A 387 -6.20 37.28 -9.53
CA VAL A 387 -6.43 38.71 -9.79
C VAL A 387 -5.60 39.15 -10.99
N ARG A 388 -6.10 40.09 -11.78
CA ARG A 388 -5.40 40.59 -12.97
C ARG A 388 -4.18 41.44 -12.61
N ILE A 389 -3.04 41.18 -13.26
CA ILE A 389 -1.82 41.97 -13.18
C ILE A 389 -1.32 42.31 -14.60
N PRO A 390 -0.80 43.52 -14.86
CA PRO A 390 -0.75 44.67 -13.97
C PRO A 390 -2.05 45.48 -13.95
N SER A 391 -2.24 46.27 -12.89
CA SER A 391 -3.26 47.31 -12.87
C SER A 391 -2.92 48.43 -13.88
N ARG A 392 -3.91 49.20 -14.33
CA ARG A 392 -3.68 50.33 -15.25
C ARG A 392 -2.68 51.35 -14.70
N ALA A 393 -2.62 51.52 -13.38
CA ALA A 393 -1.67 52.43 -12.74
C ALA A 393 -0.24 51.86 -12.69
N ALA A 394 -0.10 50.54 -12.50
CA ALA A 394 1.20 49.87 -12.38
C ALA A 394 1.81 49.48 -13.74
N ALA A 395 1.02 49.38 -14.80
CA ALA A 395 1.47 48.92 -16.13
C ALA A 395 2.70 49.69 -16.64
N ARG A 396 2.63 51.03 -16.63
CA ARG A 396 3.75 51.90 -17.05
C ARG A 396 5.00 51.76 -16.18
N PHE A 397 4.80 51.56 -14.88
CA PHE A 397 5.90 51.41 -13.94
C PHE A 397 6.64 50.09 -14.19
N LEU A 398 5.91 48.98 -14.32
CA LEU A 398 6.48 47.68 -14.61
C LEU A 398 7.13 47.64 -16.00
N ALA A 399 6.52 48.27 -17.01
CA ALA A 399 7.10 48.41 -18.35
C ALA A 399 8.49 49.06 -18.32
N ARG A 400 8.64 50.13 -17.55
CA ARG A 400 9.94 50.80 -17.36
C ARG A 400 10.91 49.99 -16.53
N LYS A 401 10.45 49.34 -15.45
CA LYS A 401 11.29 48.53 -14.57
C LYS A 401 11.89 47.32 -15.30
N LEU A 402 11.09 46.65 -16.13
CA LEU A 402 11.50 45.46 -16.87
C LEU A 402 12.04 45.77 -18.28
N ASN A 403 12.02 47.04 -18.69
CA ASN A 403 12.39 47.48 -20.04
C ASN A 403 11.64 46.72 -21.16
N ARG A 404 10.34 46.51 -20.96
CA ARG A 404 9.45 45.81 -21.90
C ARG A 404 8.17 46.62 -22.16
N SER A 405 7.43 46.27 -23.22
CA SER A 405 6.17 46.96 -23.54
C SER A 405 5.06 46.59 -22.56
N GLU A 406 4.05 47.46 -22.42
CA GLU A 406 2.88 47.18 -21.58
C GLU A 406 2.13 45.91 -22.04
N ALA A 407 2.05 45.70 -23.36
CA ALA A 407 1.46 44.49 -23.94
C ALA A 407 2.27 43.24 -23.59
N TYR A 408 3.61 43.31 -23.69
CA TYR A 408 4.48 42.19 -23.33
C TYR A 408 4.26 41.76 -21.88
N ILE A 409 4.14 42.70 -20.95
CA ILE A 409 3.94 42.37 -19.53
C ILE A 409 2.59 41.69 -19.33
N ALA A 410 1.53 42.21 -19.94
CA ALA A 410 0.20 41.61 -19.82
C ALA A 410 0.14 40.18 -20.39
N GLU A 411 0.95 39.87 -21.40
CA GLU A 411 0.97 38.58 -22.07
C GLU A 411 2.00 37.60 -21.50
N ASN A 412 3.10 38.08 -20.90
CA ASN A 412 4.21 37.20 -20.51
C ASN A 412 4.45 37.12 -18.99
N VAL A 413 4.05 38.14 -18.23
CA VAL A 413 4.34 38.18 -16.80
C VAL A 413 3.19 37.56 -16.00
N LEU A 414 3.53 36.64 -15.11
CA LEU A 414 2.65 36.11 -14.08
C LEU A 414 3.23 36.33 -12.70
N ALA A 415 2.37 36.39 -11.69
CA ALA A 415 2.76 36.33 -10.28
C ALA A 415 2.09 35.12 -9.62
N LEU A 416 2.81 34.46 -8.72
CA LEU A 416 2.35 33.27 -8.04
C LEU A 416 2.69 33.37 -6.55
N ASP A 417 1.66 33.30 -5.72
CA ASP A 417 1.74 33.34 -4.27
C ASP A 417 1.29 31.99 -3.71
N ILE A 418 2.20 31.26 -3.07
CA ILE A 418 1.91 29.96 -2.42
C ILE A 418 2.12 30.11 -0.93
N PHE A 419 1.07 29.92 -0.14
CA PHE A 419 1.12 30.10 1.31
C PHE A 419 0.18 29.11 2.01
N PHE A 420 0.36 28.93 3.32
CA PHE A 420 -0.60 28.19 4.14
C PHE A 420 -1.72 29.11 4.62
N GLU A 421 -2.96 28.66 4.59
CA GLU A 421 -4.11 29.42 5.07
C GLU A 421 -3.97 29.76 6.56
N ALA A 422 -3.78 28.72 7.36
CA ALA A 422 -3.49 28.77 8.78
C ALA A 422 -2.37 27.76 9.09
N LEU A 423 -1.83 27.80 10.32
CA LEU A 423 -0.81 26.84 10.76
C LEU A 423 -1.46 25.61 11.39
N ASN A 424 -2.46 25.06 10.73
CA ASN A 424 -3.11 23.83 11.10
C ASN A 424 -2.72 22.75 10.08
N TYR A 425 -2.79 21.50 10.52
CA TYR A 425 -2.71 20.36 9.61
C TYR A 425 -3.85 19.41 9.94
N GLU A 426 -4.46 18.86 8.90
CA GLU A 426 -5.51 17.88 9.04
C GLU A 426 -4.88 16.48 9.08
N THR A 427 -5.28 15.67 10.05
CA THR A 427 -4.95 14.26 10.10
C THR A 427 -6.17 13.45 9.70
N VAL A 428 -6.04 12.65 8.64
CA VAL A 428 -7.06 11.70 8.18
C VAL A 428 -6.52 10.31 8.47
N GLU A 429 -7.02 9.68 9.53
CA GLU A 429 -6.54 8.38 10.00
C GLU A 429 -7.63 7.32 9.87
N GLN A 430 -7.32 6.20 9.22
CA GLN A 430 -8.16 5.00 9.30
C GLN A 430 -7.89 4.27 10.62
N LYS A 431 -8.93 4.07 11.42
CA LYS A 431 -8.91 3.33 12.68
C LYS A 431 -9.77 2.08 12.56
N LYS A 432 -9.37 1.02 13.25
CA LYS A 432 -10.15 -0.23 13.29
C LYS A 432 -11.49 0.07 13.97
N ALA A 433 -12.59 -0.26 13.31
CA ALA A 433 -13.92 0.02 13.85
C ALA A 433 -14.26 -0.91 15.01
N TYR A 434 -13.60 -2.07 15.05
CA TYR A 434 -13.83 -3.09 16.06
C TYR A 434 -12.52 -3.81 16.39
N GLU A 435 -12.13 -3.76 17.67
CA GLU A 435 -10.89 -4.36 18.17
C GLU A 435 -11.11 -5.69 18.89
N MET A 436 -10.02 -6.40 19.20
CA MET A 436 -10.04 -7.69 19.89
C MET A 436 -10.55 -7.52 21.32
N SER A 437 -10.17 -6.41 21.95
CA SER A 437 -10.63 -5.97 23.25
C SER A 437 -12.16 -5.82 23.28
N GLU A 438 -12.73 -5.17 22.26
CA GLU A 438 -14.17 -4.97 22.12
C GLU A 438 -14.90 -6.28 21.84
N LEU A 439 -14.36 -7.16 20.97
CA LEU A 439 -14.90 -8.51 20.75
C LEU A 439 -14.97 -9.32 22.04
N LEU A 440 -13.89 -9.35 22.82
CA LEU A 440 -13.84 -10.06 24.09
C LEU A 440 -14.77 -9.44 25.12
N GLY A 441 -14.89 -8.11 25.12
CA GLY A 441 -15.84 -7.36 25.95
C GLY A 441 -17.29 -7.72 25.64
N ASP A 442 -17.68 -7.74 24.36
CA ASP A 442 -19.03 -8.09 23.93
C ASP A 442 -19.37 -9.56 24.21
N ILE A 443 -18.46 -10.49 23.91
CA ILE A 443 -18.65 -11.92 24.22
C ILE A 443 -18.78 -12.12 25.73
N GLY A 444 -17.90 -11.50 26.52
CA GLY A 444 -17.93 -11.57 27.97
C GLY A 444 -19.21 -10.97 28.57
N GLY A 445 -19.64 -9.82 28.06
CA GLY A 445 -20.88 -9.16 28.48
C GLY A 445 -22.13 -9.98 28.15
N GLN A 446 -22.21 -10.53 26.93
CA GLN A 446 -23.32 -11.41 26.53
C GLN A 446 -23.35 -12.72 27.31
N MET A 447 -22.17 -13.31 27.59
CA MET A 447 -22.05 -14.52 28.40
C MET A 447 -22.55 -14.29 29.83
N GLY A 448 -22.15 -13.17 30.43
CA GLY A 448 -22.62 -12.77 31.76
C GLY A 448 -24.11 -12.49 31.79
N LEU A 449 -24.67 -11.83 30.78
CA LEU A 449 -26.08 -11.45 30.72
C LEU A 449 -27.04 -12.64 30.53
N PHE A 450 -26.75 -13.53 29.56
CA PHE A 450 -27.67 -14.61 29.20
C PHE A 450 -27.48 -15.88 30.05
N ILE A 451 -26.25 -16.19 30.44
CA ILE A 451 -25.90 -17.46 31.07
C ILE A 451 -25.51 -17.24 32.55
N GLY A 452 -25.15 -16.02 32.95
CA GLY A 452 -24.55 -15.75 34.27
C GLY A 452 -23.16 -16.36 34.41
N ALA A 453 -22.54 -16.75 33.29
CA ALA A 453 -21.24 -17.39 33.27
C ALA A 453 -20.12 -16.36 33.18
N SER A 454 -18.97 -16.73 33.74
CA SER A 454 -17.72 -16.00 33.62
C SER A 454 -16.63 -16.92 33.04
N LEU A 455 -15.42 -16.40 32.86
CA LEU A 455 -14.27 -17.22 32.50
C LEU A 455 -14.04 -18.37 33.50
N LEU A 456 -14.34 -18.16 34.79
CA LEU A 456 -14.24 -19.20 35.82
C LEU A 456 -15.25 -20.32 35.59
N THR A 457 -16.48 -20.00 35.16
CA THR A 457 -17.51 -20.98 34.81
C THR A 457 -17.07 -21.88 33.65
N ILE A 458 -16.35 -21.32 32.67
CA ILE A 458 -15.78 -22.11 31.57
C ILE A 458 -14.71 -23.07 32.10
N LEU A 459 -13.83 -22.61 32.99
CA LEU A 459 -12.81 -23.45 33.62
C LEU A 459 -13.43 -24.56 34.47
N GLU A 460 -14.51 -24.27 35.23
CA GLU A 460 -15.28 -25.28 35.98
C GLU A 460 -15.85 -26.37 35.05
N ILE A 461 -16.40 -25.99 33.89
CA ILE A 461 -16.92 -26.93 32.90
C ILE A 461 -15.79 -27.77 32.30
N LEU A 462 -14.65 -27.15 31.96
CA LEU A 462 -13.49 -27.85 31.41
C LEU A 462 -12.89 -28.84 32.41
N ASP A 463 -12.78 -28.46 33.69
CA ASP A 463 -12.28 -29.34 34.76
C ASP A 463 -13.20 -30.56 34.89
N TYR A 464 -14.52 -30.36 34.97
CA TYR A 464 -15.48 -31.46 34.99
C TYR A 464 -15.40 -32.35 33.75
N LEU A 465 -15.27 -31.78 32.54
CA LEU A 465 -15.09 -32.55 31.31
C LEU A 465 -13.79 -33.35 31.32
N CYS A 466 -12.71 -32.79 31.85
CA CYS A 466 -11.43 -33.49 32.03
C CYS A 466 -11.54 -34.63 33.04
N GLU A 467 -12.25 -34.44 34.16
CA GLU A 467 -12.52 -35.51 35.13
C GLU A 467 -13.35 -36.63 34.53
N VAL A 468 -14.44 -36.30 33.83
CA VAL A 468 -15.28 -37.28 33.13
C VAL A 468 -14.49 -38.03 32.06
N PHE A 469 -13.64 -37.33 31.30
CA PHE A 469 -12.79 -37.95 30.29
C PHE A 469 -11.75 -38.88 30.93
N ARG A 470 -11.10 -38.45 32.02
CA ARG A 470 -10.18 -39.27 32.80
C ARG A 470 -10.87 -40.54 33.30
N ASP A 471 -12.06 -40.41 33.88
CA ASP A 471 -12.80 -41.53 34.46
C ASP A 471 -13.34 -42.49 33.38
N LYS A 472 -13.84 -41.96 32.25
CA LYS A 472 -14.36 -42.81 31.16
C LYS A 472 -13.27 -43.42 30.29
N VAL A 473 -12.17 -42.73 30.02
CA VAL A 473 -11.10 -43.24 29.15
C VAL A 473 -10.10 -44.08 29.96
N LEU A 474 -9.56 -43.57 31.08
CA LEU A 474 -8.66 -44.37 31.91
C LEU A 474 -9.41 -45.47 32.66
N GLY A 475 -10.66 -45.25 33.09
CA GLY A 475 -11.49 -46.30 33.68
C GLY A 475 -11.86 -47.40 32.68
N TYR A 476 -12.08 -47.07 31.40
CA TYR A 476 -12.27 -48.09 30.36
C TYR A 476 -10.99 -48.90 30.09
N PHE A 477 -9.82 -48.24 30.06
CA PHE A 477 -8.53 -48.93 29.95
C PHE A 477 -8.20 -49.79 31.17
N TRP A 478 -8.54 -49.34 32.38
CA TRP A 478 -8.34 -50.08 33.64
C TRP A 478 -9.29 -51.28 33.76
N ASN A 479 -10.56 -51.13 33.36
CA ASN A 479 -11.52 -52.24 33.30
C ASN A 479 -11.15 -53.27 32.22
N ARG A 480 -10.56 -52.86 31.09
CA ARG A 480 -10.04 -53.79 30.08
C ARG A 480 -8.85 -54.61 30.61
N ARG A 481 -7.96 -54.01 31.42
CA ARG A 481 -6.89 -54.74 32.13
C ARG A 481 -7.41 -55.66 33.23
N HIS A 482 -8.45 -55.28 33.97
CA HIS A 482 -9.04 -56.15 35.00
C HIS A 482 -9.88 -57.30 34.45
N SER A 483 -10.54 -57.14 33.29
CA SER A 483 -11.29 -58.22 32.65
C SER A 483 -10.37 -59.33 32.12
N GLN A 484 -9.12 -59.05 31.76
CA GLN A 484 -8.12 -60.08 31.46
C GLN A 484 -7.61 -60.82 32.72
N ARG A 485 -7.65 -60.18 33.90
CA ARG A 485 -7.20 -60.78 35.16
C ARG A 485 -8.24 -61.69 35.82
N HIS A 486 -9.54 -61.48 35.60
CA HIS A 486 -10.60 -62.32 36.19
C HIS A 486 -10.89 -63.64 35.48
N SER A 487 -10.44 -63.83 34.22
CA SER A 487 -10.55 -65.12 33.52
C SER A 487 -9.52 -66.17 33.98
N SER A 488 -8.45 -65.74 34.67
CA SER A 488 -7.37 -66.64 35.14
C SER A 488 -7.57 -67.17 36.57
N THR A 489 -8.58 -66.69 37.31
CA THR A 489 -8.81 -67.05 38.72
C THR A 489 -10.02 -67.94 38.98
N SER A 490 -10.82 -68.31 37.96
CA SER A 490 -11.95 -69.24 38.11
C SER A 490 -11.59 -70.72 37.87
N LEU A 491 -10.29 -71.07 37.80
CA LEU A 491 -9.80 -72.44 37.53
C LEU A 491 -9.03 -73.09 38.70
N LEU A 492 -8.99 -72.48 39.89
CA LEU A 492 -8.14 -72.95 41.01
C LEU A 492 -8.87 -73.19 42.34
N GLN A 493 -10.19 -73.39 42.33
CA GLN A 493 -10.92 -73.71 43.56
C GLN A 493 -12.14 -74.62 43.37
N GLU A 494 -11.93 -75.79 42.76
CA GLU A 494 -12.77 -76.97 42.98
C GLU A 494 -11.89 -78.21 42.93
N GLY A 495 -11.54 -78.72 44.11
CA GLY A 495 -10.68 -79.90 44.26
C GLY A 495 -10.66 -80.39 45.70
N LEU A 496 -11.72 -81.11 46.12
CA LEU A 496 -11.64 -82.05 47.24
C LEU A 496 -12.77 -83.11 47.17
N GLY A 497 -12.37 -84.37 46.92
CA GLY A 497 -13.11 -85.64 47.11
C GLY A 497 -14.02 -86.11 45.96
N SER A 498 -14.14 -87.39 45.58
CA SER A 498 -13.37 -88.62 45.77
C SER A 498 -13.92 -89.70 44.80
N HIS A 499 -13.01 -90.41 44.12
CA HIS A 499 -13.07 -91.78 43.55
C HIS A 499 -14.30 -92.32 42.79
N ARG A 500 -14.11 -92.71 41.51
CA ARG A 500 -14.15 -94.14 41.08
C ARG A 500 -13.46 -94.38 39.72
N THR A 501 -12.89 -95.58 39.64
CA THR A 501 -12.03 -96.29 38.67
C THR A 501 -12.48 -96.35 37.21
N GLN A 502 -11.56 -96.19 36.24
CA GLN A 502 -11.11 -97.20 35.26
C GLN A 502 -10.09 -96.60 34.25
N VAL A 503 -9.24 -97.47 33.70
CA VAL A 503 -7.94 -97.28 32.99
C VAL A 503 -8.02 -98.12 31.69
N PRO A 504 -7.11 -98.07 30.66
CA PRO A 504 -6.20 -97.05 30.11
C PRO A 504 -6.37 -96.84 28.57
N HIS A 505 -5.59 -95.93 27.93
CA HIS A 505 -4.57 -96.30 26.92
C HIS A 505 -3.75 -95.10 26.40
N LEU A 506 -2.45 -95.37 26.19
CA LEU A 506 -1.36 -94.50 25.71
C LEU A 506 -1.43 -94.15 24.21
N SER A 507 -0.78 -93.05 23.77
CA SER A 507 0.43 -93.09 22.88
C SER A 507 0.85 -91.72 22.29
N LEU A 508 2.10 -91.68 21.83
CA LEU A 508 3.01 -90.57 21.47
C LEU A 508 2.73 -89.83 20.13
N GLY A 509 3.00 -88.51 20.11
CA GLY A 509 3.58 -87.64 19.03
C GLY A 509 3.05 -87.71 17.57
N PRO A 510 3.63 -86.99 16.57
CA PRO A 510 4.31 -85.68 16.52
C PRO A 510 3.71 -84.69 15.45
N ARG A 511 4.31 -83.48 15.39
CA ARG A 511 4.37 -82.34 14.41
C ARG A 511 3.69 -82.36 12.98
N PRO A 512 3.60 -81.18 12.28
CA PRO A 512 2.43 -80.60 11.58
C PRO A 512 2.37 -80.83 10.05
N PRO A 513 1.36 -80.25 9.35
CA PRO A 513 1.66 -79.47 8.13
C PRO A 513 0.74 -78.23 7.85
N THR A 514 1.30 -77.32 7.04
CA THR A 514 0.68 -76.28 6.15
C THR A 514 -0.42 -76.82 5.22
N PRO A 515 -1.37 -76.06 4.59
CA PRO A 515 -1.13 -75.13 3.44
C PRO A 515 -2.23 -74.00 3.27
N PRO A 516 -2.56 -73.44 2.07
CA PRO A 516 -1.82 -72.45 1.29
C PRO A 516 -2.66 -71.23 0.73
N CYS A 517 -1.91 -70.30 0.12
CA CYS A 517 -2.16 -69.34 -0.99
C CYS A 517 -3.54 -69.21 -1.67
N ALA A 518 -3.95 -67.96 -1.99
CA ALA A 518 -4.00 -67.38 -3.37
C ALA A 518 -4.71 -66.00 -3.39
N VAL A 519 -4.03 -64.92 -3.79
CA VAL A 519 -4.02 -64.24 -5.12
C VAL A 519 -4.95 -63.01 -5.23
N THR A 520 -4.26 -61.87 -5.23
CA THR A 520 -4.43 -60.57 -5.94
C THR A 520 -5.55 -60.38 -6.99
N LYS A 521 -6.14 -59.17 -6.97
CA LYS A 521 -6.34 -58.33 -8.17
C LYS A 521 -6.38 -56.84 -7.82
N THR A 522 -5.46 -56.10 -8.43
CA THR A 522 -5.38 -54.63 -8.54
C THR A 522 -6.30 -54.13 -9.66
N LEU A 523 -6.88 -52.93 -9.52
CA LEU A 523 -7.08 -51.99 -10.64
C LEU A 523 -7.31 -50.57 -10.12
N SER A 524 -6.56 -49.64 -10.71
CA SER A 524 -6.54 -48.19 -10.53
C SER A 524 -7.56 -47.54 -11.48
N ALA A 525 -8.22 -46.46 -11.06
CA ALA A 525 -8.57 -45.33 -11.91
C ALA A 525 -8.99 -44.10 -11.10
N SER A 526 -8.30 -42.99 -11.35
CA SER A 526 -8.62 -41.60 -10.98
C SER A 526 -9.95 -41.17 -11.58
N HIS A 527 -10.74 -40.30 -10.93
CA HIS A 527 -11.39 -39.17 -11.61
C HIS A 527 -11.84 -38.04 -10.66
N ARG A 528 -11.79 -36.85 -11.24
CA ARG A 528 -11.87 -35.49 -10.71
C ARG A 528 -13.21 -35.09 -10.07
N THR A 529 -13.08 -34.21 -9.08
CA THR A 529 -14.06 -33.27 -8.53
C THR A 529 -14.56 -32.23 -9.55
N CYS A 530 -15.87 -31.98 -9.59
CA CYS A 530 -16.49 -30.78 -10.14
C CYS A 530 -17.42 -30.16 -9.08
N TYR A 531 -17.12 -28.94 -8.65
CA TYR A 531 -18.03 -28.08 -7.89
C TYR A 531 -18.81 -27.22 -8.87
N LEU A 532 -20.13 -27.16 -8.69
CA LEU A 532 -21.06 -26.34 -9.45
C LEU A 532 -21.33 -25.07 -8.66
N VAL A 533 -20.94 -23.92 -9.22
CA VAL A 533 -21.21 -22.58 -8.67
C VAL A 533 -22.46 -22.05 -9.36
N THR A 534 -23.55 -21.89 -8.60
CA THR A 534 -24.73 -21.14 -9.02
C THR A 534 -24.58 -19.68 -8.60
N ARG A 535 -24.59 -18.79 -9.60
CA ARG A 535 -24.78 -17.34 -9.44
C ARG A 535 -26.22 -17.04 -8.99
N LEU A 536 -26.35 -16.15 -8.00
CA LEU A 536 -27.42 -15.16 -7.91
C LEU A 536 -26.75 -13.82 -7.63
#